data_AF-A0A1S3QLZ7-F1
#
_entry.id   AF-A0A1S3QLZ7-F1
#
_cell.length_a   1.000
_cell.length_b   1.000
_cell.length_c   1.000
_cell.angle_alpha   90.00
_cell.angle_beta   90.00
_cell.angle_gamma   90.00
#
_symmetry.space_group_name_H-M   'P 1'
#
loop_
_entity.id
_entity.type
_entity.pdbx_description
1 polymer ?
#
loop_
_entity_poly.entity_id
_entity_poly.type
_entity_poly.pdbx_seq_one_letter_code
_entity_poly.pdbx_strand_id
1 'polypeptide(L)'
;MMSFLPYFSAETWTLLALLITLIVVYGYWPYGVFTKMGVPGPKPLPYIGTMMEYKKGFTNFDTECFQKYGRIWGIYDGRESVLCIM
;
A
#
# COMPACT_ATOMS: atom_id res chain seq x y z
N MET A 1 6.45 23.90 -31.18
CA MET A 1 5.87 22.73 -30.48
C MET A 1 6.94 22.20 -29.54
N MET A 2 6.85 22.57 -28.27
CA MET A 2 7.91 22.35 -27.29
C MET A 2 7.96 20.88 -26.89
N SER A 3 9.05 20.20 -27.21
CA SER A 3 9.44 18.92 -26.60
C SER A 3 9.72 19.18 -25.12
N PHE A 4 8.73 18.94 -24.27
CA PHE A 4 8.73 19.28 -22.85
C PHE A 4 9.61 18.35 -21.97
N LEU A 5 10.24 17.34 -22.56
CA LEU A 5 11.31 16.58 -21.91
C LEU A 5 12.64 17.12 -22.44
N PRO A 6 13.45 17.82 -21.63
CA PRO A 6 14.73 18.26 -22.09
C PRO A 6 15.69 17.07 -22.13
N TYR A 7 16.71 17.22 -22.97
CA TYR A 7 17.96 16.46 -22.90
C TYR A 7 18.64 16.75 -21.55
N PHE A 8 18.10 16.22 -20.47
CA PHE A 8 18.67 16.35 -19.14
C PHE A 8 19.99 15.59 -19.08
N SER A 9 20.95 16.14 -18.32
CA SER A 9 22.24 15.50 -18.09
C SER A 9 22.07 14.16 -17.33
N ALA A 10 23.06 13.26 -17.44
CA ALA A 10 23.01 11.93 -16.85
C ALA A 10 22.76 11.94 -15.32
N GLU A 11 23.27 12.98 -14.64
CA GLU A 11 23.06 13.21 -13.21
C GLU A 11 21.58 13.44 -12.90
N THR A 12 20.88 14.24 -13.71
CA THR A 12 19.45 14.52 -13.51
C THR A 12 18.59 13.28 -13.73
N TRP A 13 18.90 12.45 -14.74
CA TRP A 13 18.22 11.17 -14.94
C TRP A 13 18.45 10.21 -13.77
N THR A 14 19.67 10.18 -13.24
CA THR A 14 20.01 9.37 -12.06
C THR A 14 19.23 9.82 -10.84
N LEU A 15 19.17 11.14 -10.59
CA LEU A 15 18.39 11.71 -9.49
C LEU A 15 16.89 11.45 -9.65
N LEU A 16 16.34 11.52 -10.87
CA LEU A 16 14.95 11.20 -11.14
C LEU A 16 14.65 9.72 -10.89
N ALA A 17 15.50 8.81 -11.36
CA ALA A 17 15.35 7.37 -11.11
C ALA A 17 15.44 7.06 -9.61
N LEU A 18 16.37 7.70 -8.90
CA LEU A 18 16.49 7.60 -7.44
C LEU A 18 15.23 8.12 -6.74
N LEU A 19 14.73 9.29 -7.14
CA LEU A 19 13.51 9.88 -6.57
C LEU A 19 12.30 8.96 -6.77
N ILE A 20 12.10 8.43 -7.98
CA ILE A 20 11.00 7.49 -8.28
C ILE A 20 11.14 6.22 -7.43
N THR A 21 12.36 5.70 -7.31
CA THR A 21 12.64 4.52 -6.47
C THR A 21 12.30 4.79 -5.01
N LEU A 22 12.71 5.94 -4.46
CA LEU A 22 12.42 6.33 -3.09
C LEU A 22 10.91 6.50 -2.85
N ILE A 23 10.18 7.08 -3.81
CA ILE A 23 8.72 7.19 -3.77
C ILE A 23 8.10 5.79 -3.64
N VAL A 24 8.45 4.86 -4.53
CA VAL A 24 7.91 3.49 -4.50
C VAL A 24 8.27 2.78 -3.19
N VAL A 25 9.52 2.83 -2.76
CA VAL A 25 9.98 2.19 -1.51
C VAL A 25 9.21 2.76 -0.31
N TYR A 26 9.07 4.08 -0.21
CA TYR A 26 8.36 4.73 0.89
C TYR A 26 6.88 4.33 0.95
N GLY A 27 6.26 4.12 -0.21
CA GLY A 27 4.87 3.67 -0.34
C GLY A 27 4.63 2.24 0.12
N TYR A 28 5.61 1.33 -0.06
CA TYR A 28 5.49 -0.09 0.31
C TYR A 28 6.09 -0.44 1.67
N TRP A 29 7.00 0.39 2.21
CA TRP A 29 7.71 0.17 3.46
C TRP A 29 6.85 -0.33 4.65
N PRO A 30 5.66 0.25 4.93
CA PRO A 30 4.90 -0.14 6.13
C PRO A 30 4.19 -1.51 6.01
N TYR A 31 4.05 -2.08 4.81
CA TYR A 31 3.12 -3.19 4.57
C TYR A 31 3.64 -4.59 4.90
N GLY A 32 4.85 -4.69 5.47
CA GLY A 32 5.43 -5.97 5.89
C GLY A 32 5.04 -6.41 7.30
N VAL A 33 4.33 -5.60 8.08
CA VAL A 33 4.08 -5.84 9.51
C VAL A 33 3.28 -7.14 9.73
N PHE A 34 2.11 -7.28 9.11
CA PHE A 34 1.28 -8.48 9.28
C PHE A 34 1.90 -9.74 8.66
N THR A 35 2.60 -9.61 7.53
CA THR A 35 3.31 -10.74 6.92
C THR A 35 4.39 -11.29 7.84
N LYS A 36 5.14 -10.42 8.54
CA LYS A 36 6.15 -10.84 9.52
C LYS A 36 5.55 -11.52 10.76
N MET A 37 4.32 -11.16 11.12
CA MET A 37 3.59 -11.75 12.25
C MET A 37 2.79 -13.01 11.88
N GLY A 38 2.76 -13.40 10.60
CA GLY A 38 1.94 -14.52 10.13
C GLY A 38 0.44 -14.24 10.13
N VAL A 39 0.04 -12.97 10.21
CA VAL A 39 -1.38 -12.56 10.22
C VAL A 39 -1.86 -12.44 8.77
N PRO A 40 -2.93 -13.15 8.38
CA PRO A 40 -3.51 -13.05 7.04
C PRO A 40 -4.26 -11.72 6.86
N GLY A 41 -4.37 -11.24 5.62
CA GLY A 41 -5.09 -10.00 5.33
C GLY A 41 -5.11 -9.64 3.85
N PRO A 42 -5.96 -8.67 3.44
CA PRO A 42 -5.99 -8.17 2.07
C PRO A 42 -4.69 -7.46 1.69
N LYS A 43 -4.34 -7.52 0.40
CA LYS A 43 -3.11 -6.91 -0.11
C LYS A 43 -3.27 -5.38 -0.16
N PRO A 44 -2.43 -4.61 0.56
CA PRO A 44 -2.49 -3.16 0.54
C PRO A 44 -1.96 -2.57 -0.76
N LEU A 45 -2.53 -1.44 -1.17
CA LEU A 45 -2.04 -0.59 -2.25
C LEU A 45 -1.03 0.45 -1.73
N PRO A 46 -0.01 0.84 -2.52
CA PRO A 46 0.91 1.91 -2.13
C PRO A 46 0.16 3.16 -1.66
N TYR A 47 0.61 3.73 -0.53
CA TYR A 47 0.05 4.92 0.14
C TYR A 47 -1.35 4.81 0.75
N ILE A 48 -2.29 4.13 0.09
CA ILE A 48 -3.71 4.10 0.47
C ILE A 48 -4.04 2.89 1.35
N GLY A 49 -3.22 1.84 1.30
CA GLY A 49 -3.45 0.61 2.05
C GLY A 49 -4.65 -0.15 1.48
N THR A 50 -5.57 -0.54 2.34
CA THR A 50 -6.78 -1.32 2.00
C THR A 50 -8.03 -0.45 1.91
N MET A 51 -7.92 0.87 2.08
CA MET A 51 -9.08 1.78 2.13
C MET A 51 -9.94 1.79 0.86
N MET A 52 -9.40 1.36 -0.29
CA MET A 52 -10.18 1.26 -1.53
C MET A 52 -11.32 0.24 -1.43
N GLU A 53 -11.19 -0.76 -0.56
CA GLU A 53 -12.23 -1.75 -0.31
C GLU A 53 -13.42 -1.18 0.47
N TYR A 54 -13.25 -0.06 1.18
CA TYR A 54 -14.34 0.63 1.88
C TYR A 54 -15.43 1.17 0.96
N LYS A 55 -15.19 1.23 -0.35
CA LYS A 55 -16.23 1.52 -1.36
C LYS A 55 -17.39 0.53 -1.33
N LYS A 56 -17.17 -0.69 -0.82
CA LYS A 56 -18.20 -1.71 -0.61
C LYS A 56 -18.96 -1.53 0.71
N GLY A 57 -18.56 -0.58 1.55
CA GLY A 57 -19.02 -0.38 2.92
C GLY A 57 -18.16 -1.11 3.95
N PHE A 58 -17.89 -0.47 5.09
CA PHE A 58 -17.02 -1.00 6.16
C PHE A 58 -17.46 -2.38 6.64
N THR A 59 -18.72 -2.53 7.04
CA THR A 59 -19.25 -3.80 7.57
C THR A 59 -19.20 -4.94 6.55
N ASN A 60 -19.45 -4.65 5.28
CA ASN A 60 -19.39 -5.66 4.22
C ASN A 60 -17.94 -6.11 3.98
N PHE A 61 -17.00 -5.17 3.96
CA PHE A 61 -15.57 -5.47 3.87
C PHE A 61 -15.07 -6.30 5.07
N ASP A 62 -15.46 -5.94 6.29
CA ASP A 62 -15.09 -6.70 7.49
C ASP A 62 -15.67 -8.12 7.46
N THR A 63 -16.90 -8.26 6.99
CA THR A 63 -17.55 -9.58 6.83
C THR A 63 -16.82 -10.43 5.79
N GLU A 64 -16.46 -9.85 4.63
CA GLU A 64 -15.65 -10.53 3.59
C GLU A 64 -14.28 -10.95 4.14
N CYS A 65 -13.63 -10.09 4.92
CA CYS A 65 -12.34 -10.39 5.53
C CYS A 65 -12.43 -11.50 6.56
N PHE A 66 -13.44 -11.46 7.43
CA PHE A 66 -13.69 -12.51 8.42
C PHE A 66 -13.94 -13.87 7.75
N GLN A 67 -14.76 -13.90 6.70
CA GLN A 67 -15.05 -15.13 5.96
C GLN A 67 -13.81 -15.70 5.25
N LYS A 68 -12.90 -14.83 4.79
CA LYS A 68 -11.73 -15.23 4.00
C LYS A 68 -10.49 -15.54 4.84
N TYR A 69 -10.26 -14.79 5.90
CA TYR A 69 -9.02 -14.83 6.69
C TYR A 69 -9.26 -15.38 8.11
N GLY A 70 -10.51 -15.46 8.56
CA GLY A 70 -10.91 -15.99 9.87
C GLY A 70 -11.00 -14.92 10.95
N ARG A 71 -10.82 -15.35 12.21
CA ARG A 71 -11.05 -14.51 13.40
C ARG A 71 -10.08 -13.35 13.58
N ILE A 72 -8.90 -13.45 12.98
CA ILE A 72 -7.84 -12.45 13.08
C ILE A 72 -7.38 -12.12 11.67
N TRP A 73 -7.43 -10.84 11.31
CA TRP A 73 -6.88 -10.37 10.05
C TRP A 73 -6.26 -8.98 10.22
N GLY A 74 -5.31 -8.65 9.35
CA GLY A 74 -4.64 -7.35 9.33
C GLY A 74 -5.09 -6.51 8.14
N ILE A 75 -5.38 -5.24 8.36
CA ILE A 75 -5.72 -4.26 7.32
C ILE A 75 -4.80 -3.04 7.44
N TYR A 76 -4.73 -2.22 6.38
CA TYR A 76 -3.92 -1.01 6.40
C TYR A 76 -4.75 0.23 6.06
N ASP A 77 -4.89 1.14 7.01
CA ASP A 77 -5.52 2.45 6.78
C ASP A 77 -4.44 3.45 6.35
N GLY A 78 -4.31 3.65 5.04
CA GLY A 78 -3.17 4.35 4.49
C GLY A 78 -1.88 3.60 4.81
N ARG A 79 -1.09 4.13 5.74
CA ARG A 79 0.18 3.52 6.21
C ARG A 79 0.07 2.90 7.60
N GLU A 80 -1.04 3.08 8.30
CA GLU A 80 -1.24 2.53 9.63
C GLU A 80 -1.67 1.07 9.54
N SER A 81 -1.02 0.21 10.32
CA SER A 81 -1.38 -1.20 10.43
C SER A 81 -2.47 -1.38 11.49
N VAL A 82 -3.62 -1.91 11.10
CA VAL A 82 -4.76 -2.16 11.99
C VAL A 82 -5.00 -3.65 12.11
N LEU A 83 -4.96 -4.17 13.34
CA LEU A 83 -5.25 -5.57 13.64
C LEU A 83 -6.73 -5.69 13.98
N CYS A 84 -7.47 -6.47 13.20
CA CYS A 84 -8.88 -6.75 13.42
C CYS A 84 -9.06 -8.10 14.10
N ILE A 85 -9.93 -8.14 15.11
CA ILE A 85 -10.24 -9.34 15.90
C ILE A 85 -11.76 -9.39 16.08
N MET A 86 -12.35 -10.56 15.82
CA MET A 86 -13.78 -10.85 16.01
C MET A 86 -14.01 -12.09 16.88
#